data_AF-A0A8C2YYL3-F1
#
_entry.id   AF-A0A8C2YYL3-F1
#
_cell.length_a   1.000
_cell.length_b   1.000
_cell.length_c   1.000
_cell.angle_alpha   90.00
_cell.angle_beta   90.00
_cell.angle_gamma   90.00
#
_symmetry.space_group_name_H-M   'P 1'
#
loop_
_entity.id
_entity.type
_entity.pdbx_description
1 polymer ?
#
loop_
_entity_poly.entity_id
_entity_poly.type
_entity_poly.pdbx_seq_one_letter_code
_entity_poly.pdbx_strand_id
1 'polypeptide(L)'
;MSCNWGTELWDQFDNLEKHTSWGIDFLERYSKFVKERADIELSYAKQIRSLSKKYHPKRSREDESRYTWCLAFSATLRQLNELSDQREELAENLNTQIVCELTRYTQEVKAERKTHFQDGRRAQQHIESSWKQLESSKRRFERDCKEAERAQQVSDRIDLDNKTDGEKARQTAQQKKQAAEESRKDYVTSLNQFNQDQHQHYHTLVPVIYQRIQDMEERRIERICESMRSSAEAERKVVPVVSSCLDVMMDAAEGIQPRMDTQQVVEVYKSGFDPPGDVEFDDYSASMRRSISESSYLDNRMEGRRHSRKLWPFIRKNKLLTLLSSPRQPPPPPPTSPLPGGVANSPQSLAPASREPIAQRLNDLMTSGSRTRKQCLRSLKRGCSGPADCSHLPPEQRRKKLQTRINNINQEIQREREQRDALLKMREVYEQNPQMGDADSLEPRLEEVKQSLQRQEEELTRNQVPPDGSYTEDHSAELQFKSRSSEFDDDFEDEEPLPSIGTCKSLYPFQGQNEGTLSLVEGELLSVVEEDKGDGWTRVRRNLEEEGYVPTSYIKVFLDSSAKGAMTYI
;
A
#
# COMPACT_ATOMS: atom_id res chain seq x y z
N MET A 1 13.74 -18.96 -37.22
CA MET A 1 15.14 -19.28 -36.88
C MET A 1 15.09 -20.03 -35.57
N SER A 2 15.57 -21.27 -35.50
CA SER A 2 15.60 -22.00 -34.22
C SER A 2 16.75 -21.45 -33.38
N CYS A 3 16.43 -20.74 -32.31
CA CYS A 3 17.40 -20.32 -31.31
C CYS A 3 17.75 -21.54 -30.44
N ASN A 4 19.03 -21.91 -30.35
CA ASN A 4 19.50 -23.03 -29.54
C ASN A 4 20.65 -22.58 -28.63
N TRP A 5 20.41 -22.58 -27.33
CA TRP A 5 21.40 -22.16 -26.32
C TRP A 5 22.63 -23.07 -26.30
N GLY A 6 22.45 -24.36 -26.62
CA GLY A 6 23.53 -25.33 -26.67
C GLY A 6 24.59 -25.08 -27.74
N THR A 7 24.24 -24.36 -28.81
CA THR A 7 25.20 -24.00 -29.87
C THR A 7 25.61 -22.54 -29.80
N GLU A 8 24.66 -21.63 -29.62
CA GLU A 8 24.92 -20.18 -29.69
C GLU A 8 25.53 -19.62 -28.40
N LEU A 9 25.30 -20.28 -27.26
CA LEU A 9 25.68 -19.79 -25.94
C LEU A 9 26.63 -20.74 -25.19
N TRP A 10 27.35 -21.61 -25.91
CA TRP A 10 28.18 -22.69 -25.35
C TRP A 10 29.17 -22.23 -24.25
N ASP A 11 29.64 -20.98 -24.30
CA ASP A 11 30.57 -20.36 -23.36
C ASP A 11 29.91 -19.50 -22.27
N GLN A 12 28.58 -19.40 -22.25
CA GLN A 12 27.82 -18.45 -21.41
C GLN A 12 27.24 -19.05 -20.12
N PHE A 13 27.91 -20.04 -19.51
CA PHE A 13 27.41 -20.79 -18.35
C PHE A 13 26.88 -19.89 -17.22
N ASP A 14 27.69 -18.92 -16.79
CA ASP A 14 27.36 -18.02 -15.68
C ASP A 14 26.20 -17.08 -16.00
N ASN A 15 26.09 -16.66 -17.27
CA ASN A 15 25.01 -15.79 -17.71
C ASN A 15 23.68 -16.56 -17.76
N LEU A 16 23.69 -17.82 -18.19
CA LEU A 16 22.53 -18.71 -18.09
C LEU A 16 22.15 -18.97 -16.63
N GLU A 17 23.13 -19.14 -15.74
CA GLU A 17 22.88 -19.32 -14.30
C GLU A 17 22.16 -18.09 -13.72
N LYS A 18 22.67 -16.89 -14.00
CA LYS A 18 22.04 -15.63 -13.56
C LYS A 18 20.65 -15.43 -14.17
N HIS A 19 20.51 -15.65 -15.47
CA HIS A 19 19.24 -15.45 -16.19
C HIS A 19 18.12 -16.34 -15.64
N THR A 20 18.40 -17.64 -15.48
CA THR A 20 17.41 -18.59 -14.94
C THR A 20 17.10 -18.33 -13.46
N SER A 21 18.06 -17.83 -12.67
CA SER A 21 17.78 -17.38 -11.29
C SER A 21 16.80 -16.21 -11.29
N TRP A 22 17.09 -15.19 -12.10
CA TRP A 22 16.22 -14.02 -12.23
C TRP A 22 14.82 -14.39 -12.74
N GLY A 23 14.72 -15.35 -13.65
CA GLY A 23 13.43 -15.89 -14.12
C GLY A 23 12.59 -16.48 -12.99
N ILE A 24 13.23 -17.19 -12.05
CA ILE A 24 12.57 -17.74 -10.84
C ILE A 24 12.20 -16.61 -9.86
N ASP A 25 13.08 -15.64 -9.64
CA ASP A 25 12.80 -14.49 -8.76
C ASP A 25 11.61 -13.66 -9.26
N PHE A 26 11.45 -13.54 -10.59
CA PHE A 26 10.28 -12.92 -11.18
C PHE A 26 9.00 -13.73 -10.93
N LEU A 27 9.07 -15.06 -11.04
CA LEU A 27 7.93 -15.94 -10.77
C LEU A 27 7.46 -15.84 -9.32
N GLU A 28 8.39 -15.76 -8.36
CA GLU A 28 8.09 -15.56 -6.94
C GLU A 28 7.45 -14.20 -6.67
N ARG A 29 7.98 -13.13 -7.27
CA ARG A 29 7.39 -11.79 -7.18
C ARG A 29 5.96 -11.76 -7.74
N TYR A 30 5.72 -12.41 -8.87
CA TYR A 30 4.38 -12.50 -9.45
C TYR A 30 3.42 -13.29 -8.55
N SER A 31 3.86 -14.43 -7.99
CA SER A 31 3.07 -15.21 -7.03
C SER A 31 2.68 -14.37 -5.80
N LYS A 32 3.64 -13.63 -5.24
CA LYS A 32 3.40 -12.71 -4.11
C LYS A 32 2.40 -11.60 -4.46
N PHE A 33 2.55 -10.98 -5.64
CA PHE A 33 1.61 -9.98 -6.13
C PHE A 33 0.17 -10.53 -6.22
N VAL A 34 -0.02 -11.72 -6.80
CA VAL A 34 -1.35 -12.34 -6.90
C VAL A 34 -1.91 -12.68 -5.52
N LYS A 35 -1.06 -13.07 -4.57
CA LYS A 35 -1.44 -13.33 -3.18
C LYS A 35 -1.97 -12.06 -2.50
N GLU A 36 -1.21 -10.98 -2.55
CA GLU A 36 -1.62 -9.68 -1.99
C GLU A 36 -2.91 -9.17 -2.66
N ARG A 37 -3.05 -9.35 -3.97
CA ARG A 37 -4.28 -9.04 -4.69
C ARG A 37 -5.48 -9.84 -4.14
N ALA A 38 -5.32 -11.15 -3.95
CA ALA A 38 -6.37 -12.00 -3.42
C ALA A 38 -6.79 -11.57 -2.00
N ASP A 39 -5.83 -11.16 -1.17
CA ASP A 39 -6.10 -10.68 0.19
C ASP A 39 -6.89 -9.34 0.18
N ILE A 40 -6.61 -8.46 -0.78
CA ILE A 40 -7.40 -7.22 -1.00
C ILE A 40 -8.85 -7.56 -1.39
N GLU A 41 -9.05 -8.46 -2.36
CA GLU A 41 -10.40 -8.88 -2.80
C GLU A 41 -11.19 -9.51 -1.63
N LEU A 42 -10.54 -10.34 -0.82
CA LEU A 42 -11.16 -10.95 0.36
C LEU A 42 -11.53 -9.90 1.43
N SER A 43 -10.67 -8.91 1.67
CA SER A 43 -10.95 -7.80 2.59
C SER A 43 -12.15 -6.98 2.11
N TYR A 44 -12.18 -6.64 0.83
CA TYR A 44 -13.30 -5.93 0.20
C TYR A 44 -14.62 -6.69 0.38
N ALA A 45 -14.64 -8.00 0.07
CA ALA A 45 -15.81 -8.86 0.26
C ALA A 45 -16.32 -8.79 1.71
N LYS A 46 -15.45 -9.04 2.69
CA LYS A 46 -15.80 -9.01 4.12
C LYS A 46 -16.41 -7.67 4.55
N GLN A 47 -15.85 -6.55 4.09
CA GLN A 47 -16.37 -5.22 4.40
C GLN A 47 -17.77 -4.98 3.81
N ILE A 48 -18.00 -5.36 2.54
CA ILE A 48 -19.31 -5.25 1.91
C ILE A 48 -20.35 -6.16 2.59
N ARG A 49 -19.99 -7.40 2.94
CA ARG A 49 -20.87 -8.30 3.68
C ARG A 49 -21.23 -7.76 5.05
N SER A 50 -20.25 -7.24 5.79
CA SER A 50 -20.48 -6.61 7.10
C SER A 50 -21.43 -5.42 6.99
N LEU A 51 -21.21 -4.56 5.99
CA LEU A 51 -22.08 -3.42 5.69
C LEU A 51 -23.52 -3.88 5.41
N SER A 52 -23.71 -4.82 4.48
CA SER A 52 -25.04 -5.32 4.13
C SER A 52 -25.75 -5.97 5.32
N LYS A 53 -25.02 -6.74 6.14
CA LYS A 53 -25.55 -7.36 7.36
C LYS A 53 -25.93 -6.33 8.42
N LYS A 54 -25.17 -5.23 8.56
CA LYS A 54 -25.43 -4.15 9.52
C LYS A 54 -26.76 -3.44 9.25
N TYR A 55 -27.09 -3.24 7.97
CA TYR A 55 -28.31 -2.57 7.53
C TYR A 55 -29.47 -3.52 7.21
N HIS A 56 -29.24 -4.83 7.22
CA HIS A 56 -30.30 -5.81 7.07
C HIS A 56 -31.29 -5.72 8.27
N PRO A 57 -32.61 -5.76 8.02
CA PRO A 57 -33.60 -5.74 9.09
C PRO A 57 -33.41 -6.89 10.09
N LYS A 58 -33.10 -6.57 11.35
CA LYS A 58 -32.81 -7.56 12.41
C LYS A 58 -34.04 -8.37 12.85
N ARG A 59 -35.24 -7.89 12.54
CA ARG A 59 -36.53 -8.57 12.72
C ARG A 59 -37.44 -8.12 11.60
N SER A 60 -38.23 -9.03 11.03
CA SER A 60 -39.39 -8.68 10.21
C SER A 60 -40.38 -7.92 11.09
N ARG A 61 -40.21 -6.61 11.26
CA ARG A 61 -41.37 -5.77 11.55
C ARG A 61 -42.22 -5.89 10.30
N GLU A 62 -43.41 -6.48 10.39
CA GLU A 62 -44.39 -6.53 9.28
C GLU A 62 -44.52 -5.15 8.61
N ASP A 63 -44.29 -4.06 9.35
CA ASP A 63 -44.24 -2.67 8.95
C ASP A 63 -43.22 -2.35 7.83
N GLU A 64 -42.03 -2.98 7.85
CA GLU A 64 -40.94 -2.64 6.92
C GLU A 64 -41.09 -3.36 5.58
N SER A 65 -41.66 -4.57 5.53
CA SER A 65 -41.88 -5.31 4.28
C SER A 65 -43.10 -4.84 3.48
N ARG A 66 -43.86 -3.87 4.01
CA ARG A 66 -45.12 -3.38 3.42
C ARG A 66 -44.96 -2.32 2.34
N TYR A 67 -43.83 -1.61 2.34
CA TYR A 67 -43.61 -0.51 1.41
C TYR A 67 -42.61 -0.89 0.33
N THR A 68 -42.93 -0.55 -0.91
CA THR A 68 -42.11 -0.90 -2.08
C THR A 68 -40.70 -0.32 -2.01
N TRP A 69 -40.51 0.87 -1.44
CA TRP A 69 -39.18 1.45 -1.23
C TRP A 69 -38.34 0.69 -0.19
N CYS A 70 -38.95 0.11 0.84
CA CYS A 70 -38.25 -0.76 1.80
C CYS A 70 -37.85 -2.09 1.16
N LEU A 71 -38.72 -2.65 0.32
CA LEU A 71 -38.44 -3.87 -0.44
C LEU A 71 -37.30 -3.66 -1.44
N ALA A 72 -37.26 -2.50 -2.12
CA ALA A 72 -36.19 -2.11 -3.02
C ALA A 72 -34.84 -1.98 -2.29
N PHE A 73 -34.84 -1.36 -1.11
CA PHE A 73 -33.63 -1.29 -0.27
C PHE A 73 -33.20 -2.69 0.20
N SER A 74 -34.14 -3.55 0.61
CA SER A 74 -33.83 -4.93 0.99
C SER A 74 -33.26 -5.74 -0.17
N ALA A 75 -33.76 -5.53 -1.40
CA ALA A 75 -33.19 -6.13 -2.60
C ALA A 75 -31.76 -5.65 -2.85
N THR A 76 -31.50 -4.35 -2.70
CA THR A 76 -30.15 -3.75 -2.80
C THR A 76 -29.17 -4.42 -1.83
N LEU A 77 -29.55 -4.56 -0.55
CA LEU A 77 -28.70 -5.21 0.45
C LEU A 77 -28.42 -6.68 0.11
N ARG A 78 -29.40 -7.42 -0.41
CA ARG A 78 -29.20 -8.80 -0.87
C ARG A 78 -28.22 -8.88 -2.05
N GLN A 79 -28.34 -8.00 -3.04
CA GLN A 79 -27.42 -7.97 -4.17
C GLN A 79 -25.99 -7.58 -3.76
N LEU A 80 -25.83 -6.68 -2.78
CA LEU A 80 -24.50 -6.38 -2.21
C LEU A 80 -23.86 -7.60 -1.51
N ASN A 81 -24.66 -8.46 -0.87
CA ASN A 81 -24.13 -9.72 -0.33
C ASN A 81 -23.70 -10.68 -1.43
N GLU A 82 -24.49 -10.82 -2.50
CA GLU A 82 -24.11 -11.64 -3.66
C GLU A 82 -22.79 -11.15 -4.26
N LEU A 83 -22.63 -9.83 -4.45
CA LEU A 83 -21.37 -9.24 -4.92
C LEU A 83 -20.18 -9.54 -4.00
N SER A 84 -20.40 -9.59 -2.69
CA SER A 84 -19.36 -10.00 -1.73
C SER A 84 -18.99 -11.47 -1.93
N ASP A 85 -19.97 -12.35 -2.08
CA ASP A 85 -19.72 -13.79 -2.24
C ASP A 85 -18.91 -14.07 -3.51
N GLN A 86 -19.22 -13.40 -4.62
CA GLN A 86 -18.45 -13.49 -5.87
C GLN A 86 -17.00 -12.99 -5.73
N ARG A 87 -16.77 -11.95 -4.93
CA ARG A 87 -15.42 -11.40 -4.68
C ARG A 87 -14.60 -12.30 -3.76
N GLU A 88 -15.24 -12.94 -2.79
CA GLU A 88 -14.60 -13.97 -1.97
C GLU A 88 -14.24 -15.21 -2.80
N GLU A 89 -15.12 -15.67 -3.70
CA GLU A 89 -14.82 -16.77 -4.61
C GLU A 89 -13.66 -16.43 -5.55
N LEU A 90 -13.60 -15.21 -6.08
CA LEU A 90 -12.45 -14.73 -6.86
C LEU A 90 -11.15 -14.79 -6.04
N ALA A 91 -11.16 -14.30 -4.80
CA ALA A 91 -10.00 -14.34 -3.92
C ALA A 91 -9.54 -15.79 -3.65
N GLU A 92 -10.48 -16.71 -3.41
CA GLU A 92 -10.19 -18.13 -3.22
C GLU A 92 -9.61 -18.77 -4.49
N ASN A 93 -10.16 -18.45 -5.66
CA ASN A 93 -9.66 -18.94 -6.95
C ASN A 93 -8.22 -18.47 -7.21
N LEU A 94 -7.95 -17.17 -7.03
CA LEU A 94 -6.60 -16.61 -7.17
C LEU A 94 -5.61 -17.29 -6.22
N ASN A 95 -6.00 -17.55 -4.97
CA ASN A 95 -5.14 -18.26 -4.02
C ASN A 95 -4.89 -19.71 -4.44
N THR A 96 -5.95 -20.48 -4.70
CA THR A 96 -5.86 -21.93 -4.91
C THR A 96 -5.31 -22.30 -6.28
N GLN A 97 -5.82 -21.67 -7.35
CA GLN A 97 -5.48 -22.03 -8.72
C GLN A 97 -4.19 -21.38 -9.21
N ILE A 98 -3.78 -20.26 -8.60
CA ILE A 98 -2.61 -19.50 -9.04
C ILE A 98 -1.52 -19.50 -7.98
N VAL A 99 -1.77 -18.97 -6.78
CA VAL A 99 -0.71 -18.83 -5.77
C VAL A 99 -0.17 -20.19 -5.32
N CYS A 100 -1.03 -21.15 -4.95
CA CYS A 100 -0.60 -22.48 -4.54
C CYS A 100 0.13 -23.23 -5.66
N GLU A 101 -0.41 -23.21 -6.87
CA GLU A 101 0.19 -23.88 -8.03
C GLU A 101 1.54 -23.27 -8.44
N LEU A 102 1.64 -21.93 -8.47
CA LEU A 102 2.90 -21.25 -8.75
C LEU A 102 3.94 -21.51 -7.66
N THR A 103 3.53 -21.56 -6.39
CA THR A 103 4.43 -21.85 -5.26
C THR A 103 5.00 -23.26 -5.39
N ARG A 104 4.14 -24.25 -5.69
CA ARG A 104 4.56 -25.64 -5.93
C ARG A 104 5.53 -25.73 -7.13
N TYR A 105 5.12 -25.16 -8.27
CA TYR A 105 5.93 -25.18 -9.49
C TYR A 105 7.28 -24.47 -9.32
N THR A 106 7.34 -23.39 -8.52
CA THR A 106 8.58 -22.70 -8.18
C THR A 106 9.59 -23.63 -7.49
N GLN A 107 9.13 -24.49 -6.57
CA GLN A 107 10.02 -25.46 -5.92
C GLN A 107 10.54 -26.51 -6.90
N GLU A 108 9.67 -26.97 -7.81
CA GLU A 108 10.03 -27.94 -8.85
C GLU A 108 11.09 -27.38 -9.80
N VAL A 109 10.90 -26.16 -10.31
CA VAL A 109 11.87 -25.54 -11.22
C VAL A 109 13.18 -25.18 -10.51
N LYS A 110 13.16 -24.80 -9.22
CA LYS A 110 14.38 -24.61 -8.41
C LYS A 110 15.19 -25.92 -8.30
N ALA A 111 14.52 -27.04 -8.04
CA ALA A 111 15.16 -28.36 -7.94
C ALA A 111 15.70 -28.84 -9.30
N GLU A 112 14.90 -28.66 -10.36
CA GLU A 112 15.29 -28.99 -11.73
C GLU A 112 16.52 -28.17 -12.17
N ARG A 113 16.48 -26.84 -12.01
CA ARG A 113 17.60 -25.93 -12.29
C ARG A 113 18.86 -26.38 -11.58
N LYS A 114 18.77 -26.69 -10.28
CA LYS A 114 19.93 -27.15 -9.50
C LYS A 114 20.57 -28.39 -10.12
N THR A 115 19.76 -29.33 -10.61
CA THR A 115 20.23 -30.56 -11.24
C THR A 115 20.97 -30.27 -12.54
N HIS A 116 20.38 -29.47 -13.45
CA HIS A 116 20.99 -29.15 -14.74
C HIS A 116 22.32 -28.40 -14.59
N PHE A 117 22.41 -27.44 -13.67
CA PHE A 117 23.66 -26.70 -13.40
C PHE A 117 24.70 -27.57 -12.67
N GLN A 118 24.30 -28.56 -11.87
CA GLN A 118 25.24 -29.55 -11.32
C GLN A 118 25.85 -30.41 -12.42
N ASP A 119 25.06 -30.86 -13.40
CA ASP A 119 25.56 -31.62 -14.53
C ASP A 119 26.54 -30.79 -15.39
N GLY A 120 26.23 -29.51 -15.61
CA GLY A 120 27.15 -28.57 -16.25
C GLY A 120 28.48 -28.42 -15.53
N ARG A 121 28.45 -28.24 -14.20
CA ARG A 121 29.67 -28.17 -13.38
C ARG A 121 30.48 -29.47 -13.41
N ARG A 122 29.84 -30.63 -13.40
CA ARG A 122 30.52 -31.93 -13.55
C ARG A 122 31.21 -32.03 -14.91
N ALA A 123 30.55 -31.61 -15.98
CA ALA A 123 31.14 -31.61 -17.32
C ALA A 123 32.34 -30.66 -17.44
N GLN A 124 32.27 -29.47 -16.82
CA GLN A 124 33.39 -28.52 -16.74
C GLN A 124 34.56 -29.06 -15.92
N GLN A 125 34.29 -29.66 -14.75
CA GLN A 125 35.32 -30.29 -13.92
C GLN A 125 36.02 -31.44 -14.63
N HIS A 126 35.29 -32.23 -15.42
CA HIS A 126 35.84 -33.32 -16.21
C HIS A 126 36.85 -32.81 -17.25
N ILE A 127 36.46 -31.83 -18.08
CA ILE A 127 37.35 -31.32 -19.13
C ILE A 127 38.56 -30.58 -18.54
N GLU A 128 38.38 -29.84 -17.44
CA GLU A 128 39.47 -29.19 -16.70
C GLU A 128 40.48 -30.20 -16.13
N SER A 129 39.98 -31.35 -15.63
CA SER A 129 40.85 -32.42 -15.12
C SER A 129 41.64 -33.10 -16.24
N SER A 130 40.98 -33.36 -17.39
CA SER A 130 41.63 -33.91 -18.59
C SER A 130 42.71 -32.94 -19.13
N TRP A 131 42.43 -31.64 -19.14
CA TRP A 131 43.41 -30.60 -19.49
C TRP A 131 44.63 -30.60 -18.55
N LYS A 132 44.42 -30.67 -17.23
CA LYS A 132 45.52 -30.73 -16.25
C LYS A 132 46.40 -31.97 -16.44
N GLN A 133 45.80 -33.12 -16.78
CA GLN A 133 46.55 -34.34 -17.09
C GLN A 133 47.40 -34.18 -18.35
N LEU A 134 46.84 -33.60 -19.42
CA LEU A 134 47.57 -33.28 -20.65
C LEU A 134 48.74 -32.32 -20.38
N GLU A 135 48.50 -31.25 -19.65
CA GLU A 135 49.51 -30.25 -19.34
C GLU A 135 50.65 -30.83 -18.47
N SER A 136 50.30 -31.72 -17.52
CA SER A 136 51.28 -32.45 -16.70
C SER A 136 52.17 -33.38 -17.54
N SER A 137 51.58 -34.17 -18.44
CA SER A 137 52.34 -35.10 -19.30
C SER A 137 53.20 -34.35 -20.31
N LYS A 138 52.70 -33.24 -20.88
CA LYS A 138 53.48 -32.34 -21.74
C LYS A 138 54.70 -31.79 -21.02
N ARG A 139 54.53 -31.23 -19.81
CA ARG A 139 55.64 -30.69 -19.00
C ARG A 139 56.68 -31.75 -18.63
N ARG A 140 56.25 -32.99 -18.36
CA ARG A 140 57.16 -34.11 -18.13
C ARG A 140 57.98 -34.41 -19.38
N PHE A 141 57.33 -34.53 -20.54
CA PHE A 141 58.01 -34.76 -21.80
C PHE A 141 59.03 -33.66 -22.14
N GLU A 142 58.67 -32.40 -21.95
CA GLU A 142 59.59 -31.27 -22.13
C GLU A 142 60.83 -31.35 -21.22
N ARG A 143 60.64 -31.77 -19.96
CA ARG A 143 61.74 -31.94 -19.00
C ARG A 143 62.67 -33.09 -19.42
N ASP A 144 62.10 -34.24 -19.75
CA ASP A 144 62.86 -35.43 -20.11
C ASP A 144 63.64 -35.21 -21.41
N CYS A 145 63.08 -34.46 -22.38
CA CYS A 145 63.81 -34.04 -23.59
C CYS A 145 65.04 -33.19 -23.25
N LYS A 146 64.88 -32.18 -22.38
CA LYS A 146 66.01 -31.34 -21.95
C LYS A 146 67.07 -32.15 -21.19
N GLU A 147 66.66 -33.14 -20.40
CA GLU A 147 67.61 -34.04 -19.73
C GLU A 147 68.35 -34.95 -20.70
N ALA A 148 67.64 -35.50 -21.71
CA ALA A 148 68.25 -36.30 -22.78
C ALA A 148 69.26 -35.48 -23.59
N GLU A 149 68.93 -34.24 -23.96
CA GLU A 149 69.84 -33.33 -24.66
C GLU A 149 71.09 -33.01 -23.84
N ARG A 150 70.94 -32.71 -22.54
CA ARG A 150 72.09 -32.47 -21.65
C ARG A 150 72.98 -33.71 -21.51
N ALA A 151 72.38 -34.88 -21.33
CA ALA A 151 73.13 -36.14 -21.21
C ALA A 151 73.86 -36.48 -22.52
N GLN A 152 73.26 -36.20 -23.67
CA GLN A 152 73.89 -36.35 -24.98
C GLN A 152 75.10 -35.41 -25.12
N GLN A 153 74.95 -34.12 -24.79
CA GLN A 153 76.07 -33.17 -24.83
C GLN A 153 77.25 -33.56 -23.94
N VAL A 154 76.98 -34.15 -22.77
CA VAL A 154 78.04 -34.66 -21.88
C VAL A 154 78.73 -35.88 -22.50
N SER A 155 77.96 -36.81 -23.07
CA SER A 155 78.50 -37.97 -23.79
C SER A 155 79.38 -37.57 -24.98
N ASP A 156 79.02 -36.50 -25.69
CA ASP A 156 79.76 -36.02 -26.87
C ASP A 156 81.08 -35.31 -26.51
N ARG A 157 81.24 -34.86 -25.25
CA ARG A 157 82.40 -34.11 -24.75
C ARG A 157 83.45 -34.95 -24.02
N ILE A 158 83.15 -36.21 -23.67
CA ILE A 158 84.10 -37.07 -22.95
C ILE A 158 85.18 -37.59 -23.91
N ASP A 159 86.45 -37.45 -23.49
CA ASP A 159 87.62 -37.95 -24.21
C ASP A 159 87.55 -39.48 -24.41
N LEU A 160 87.71 -39.92 -25.66
CA LEU A 160 87.59 -41.31 -26.08
C LEU A 160 88.69 -42.23 -25.52
N ASP A 161 89.75 -41.66 -24.93
CA ASP A 161 90.89 -42.39 -24.37
C ASP A 161 90.58 -43.06 -23.01
N ASN A 162 89.59 -42.56 -22.27
CA ASN A 162 89.12 -43.19 -21.03
C ASN A 162 87.85 -44.01 -21.30
N LYS A 163 88.05 -45.24 -21.81
CA LYS A 163 86.98 -46.15 -22.27
C LYS A 163 85.83 -46.32 -21.28
N THR A 164 86.13 -46.47 -19.99
CA THR A 164 85.12 -46.72 -18.94
C THR A 164 84.18 -45.53 -18.72
N ASP A 165 84.70 -44.31 -18.73
CA ASP A 165 83.90 -43.10 -18.49
C ASP A 165 83.08 -42.72 -19.73
N GLY A 166 83.64 -42.90 -20.93
CA GLY A 166 82.92 -42.71 -22.19
C GLY A 166 81.75 -43.68 -22.38
N GLU A 167 81.93 -44.95 -22.02
CA GLU A 167 80.88 -45.97 -22.11
C GLU A 167 79.74 -45.72 -21.11
N LYS A 168 80.07 -45.32 -19.87
CA LYS A 168 79.08 -44.94 -18.85
C LYS A 168 78.26 -43.72 -19.24
N ALA A 169 78.88 -42.70 -19.84
CA ALA A 169 78.18 -41.52 -20.30
C ALA A 169 77.24 -41.81 -21.48
N ARG A 170 77.66 -42.65 -22.43
CA ARG A 170 76.80 -43.13 -23.52
C ARG A 170 75.60 -43.91 -22.99
N GLN A 171 75.82 -44.80 -22.02
CA GLN A 171 74.72 -45.55 -21.39
C GLN A 171 73.71 -44.63 -20.70
N THR A 172 74.19 -43.59 -20.01
CA THR A 172 73.35 -42.58 -19.36
C THR A 172 72.55 -41.76 -20.38
N ALA A 173 73.18 -41.33 -21.48
CA ALA A 173 72.51 -40.61 -22.56
C ALA A 173 71.41 -41.46 -23.21
N GLN A 174 71.71 -42.74 -23.50
CA GLN A 174 70.74 -43.67 -24.06
C GLN A 174 69.56 -43.90 -23.09
N GLN A 175 69.82 -44.05 -21.78
CA GLN A 175 68.77 -44.20 -20.79
C GLN A 175 67.87 -42.96 -20.70
N LYS A 176 68.45 -41.75 -20.74
CA LYS A 176 67.67 -40.49 -20.73
C LYS A 176 66.87 -40.30 -22.02
N LYS A 177 67.43 -40.70 -23.17
CA LYS A 177 66.69 -40.72 -24.44
C LYS A 177 65.50 -41.67 -24.39
N GLN A 178 65.67 -42.86 -23.84
CA GLN A 178 64.58 -43.83 -23.68
C GLN A 178 63.49 -43.30 -22.73
N ALA A 179 63.87 -42.65 -21.62
CA ALA A 179 62.91 -42.00 -20.72
C ALA A 179 62.11 -40.88 -21.42
N ALA A 180 62.76 -40.09 -22.30
CA ALA A 180 62.08 -39.08 -23.12
C ALA A 180 61.12 -39.70 -24.16
N GLU A 181 61.47 -40.85 -24.74
CA GLU A 181 60.58 -41.60 -25.64
C GLU A 181 59.38 -42.19 -24.92
N GLU A 182 59.54 -42.65 -23.68
CA GLU A 182 58.44 -43.10 -22.82
C GLU A 182 57.49 -41.96 -22.47
N SER A 183 58.01 -40.82 -21.99
CA SER A 183 57.16 -39.66 -21.68
C SER A 183 56.52 -39.04 -22.93
N ARG A 184 57.12 -39.19 -24.12
CA ARG A 184 56.47 -38.87 -25.40
C ARG A 184 55.21 -39.69 -25.62
N LYS A 185 55.26 -41.01 -25.38
CA LYS A 185 54.10 -41.90 -25.53
C LYS A 185 52.99 -41.52 -24.56
N ASP A 186 53.34 -41.21 -23.31
CA ASP A 186 52.38 -40.74 -22.29
C ASP A 186 51.72 -39.43 -22.71
N TYR A 187 52.50 -38.47 -23.24
CA TYR A 187 51.98 -37.19 -23.74
C TYR A 187 51.03 -37.40 -24.93
N VAL A 188 51.42 -38.19 -25.93
CA VAL A 188 50.57 -38.48 -27.11
C VAL A 188 49.26 -39.16 -26.70
N THR A 189 49.32 -40.10 -25.75
CA THR A 189 48.13 -40.77 -25.21
C THR A 189 47.21 -39.76 -24.52
N SER A 190 47.76 -38.91 -23.64
CA SER A 190 47.00 -37.86 -22.96
C SER A 190 46.39 -36.85 -23.95
N LEU A 191 47.10 -36.52 -25.03
CA LEU A 191 46.65 -35.58 -26.06
C LEU A 191 45.46 -36.14 -26.84
N ASN A 192 45.53 -37.40 -27.26
CA ASN A 192 44.43 -38.04 -27.96
C ASN A 192 43.20 -38.15 -27.07
N GLN A 193 43.38 -38.50 -25.79
CA GLN A 193 42.29 -38.55 -24.82
C GLN A 193 41.66 -37.16 -24.63
N PHE A 194 42.47 -36.12 -24.39
CA PHE A 194 41.96 -34.77 -24.22
C PHE A 194 41.20 -34.27 -25.45
N ASN A 195 41.71 -34.51 -26.66
CA ASN A 195 41.00 -34.10 -27.89
C ASN A 195 39.65 -34.81 -28.03
N GLN A 196 39.55 -36.09 -27.64
CA GLN A 196 38.29 -36.82 -27.61
C GLN A 196 37.33 -36.24 -26.56
N ASP A 197 37.81 -36.00 -25.34
CA ASP A 197 37.02 -35.42 -24.25
C ASP A 197 36.54 -34.01 -24.60
N GLN A 198 37.40 -33.20 -25.22
CA GLN A 198 37.08 -31.86 -25.69
C GLN A 198 35.97 -31.90 -26.74
N HIS A 199 36.09 -32.78 -27.72
CA HIS A 199 35.06 -32.92 -28.74
C HIS A 199 33.72 -33.35 -28.13
N GLN A 200 33.73 -34.34 -27.24
CA GLN A 200 32.52 -34.77 -26.52
C GLN A 200 31.92 -33.65 -25.67
N HIS A 201 32.77 -32.85 -25.01
CA HIS A 201 32.32 -31.74 -24.17
C HIS A 201 31.54 -30.70 -25.00
N TYR A 202 32.15 -30.18 -26.07
CA TYR A 202 31.57 -29.06 -26.83
C TYR A 202 30.56 -29.47 -27.89
N HIS A 203 30.64 -30.68 -28.44
CA HIS A 203 29.73 -31.14 -29.50
C HIS A 203 28.63 -32.09 -29.02
N THR A 204 28.66 -32.52 -27.76
CA THR A 204 27.64 -33.43 -27.22
C THR A 204 27.13 -32.97 -25.85
N LEU A 205 27.99 -32.88 -24.84
CA LEU A 205 27.57 -32.66 -23.46
C LEU A 205 27.00 -31.26 -23.22
N VAL A 206 27.75 -30.21 -23.56
CA VAL A 206 27.30 -28.82 -23.39
C VAL A 206 26.00 -28.56 -24.16
N PRO A 207 25.87 -28.93 -25.45
CA PRO A 207 24.63 -28.75 -26.18
C PRO A 207 23.41 -29.42 -25.51
N VAL A 208 23.56 -30.66 -25.04
CA VAL A 208 22.46 -31.39 -24.38
C VAL A 208 22.08 -30.78 -23.04
N ILE A 209 23.07 -30.36 -22.23
CA ILE A 209 22.81 -29.73 -20.93
C ILE A 209 22.10 -28.39 -21.13
N TYR A 210 22.58 -27.57 -22.07
CA TYR A 210 21.99 -26.24 -22.30
C TYR A 210 20.63 -26.32 -22.96
N GLN A 211 20.38 -27.32 -23.81
CA GLN A 211 19.03 -27.58 -24.31
C GLN A 211 18.07 -27.88 -23.16
N ARG A 212 18.46 -28.69 -22.17
CA ARG A 212 17.61 -28.95 -20.99
C ARG A 212 17.35 -27.69 -20.17
N ILE A 213 18.34 -26.81 -20.04
CA ILE A 213 18.19 -25.52 -19.37
C ILE A 213 17.23 -24.62 -20.17
N GLN A 214 17.35 -24.59 -21.50
CA GLN A 214 16.45 -23.84 -22.37
C GLN A 214 15.01 -24.37 -22.28
N ASP A 215 14.80 -25.69 -22.37
CA ASP A 215 13.48 -26.31 -22.26
C ASP A 215 12.83 -26.05 -20.90
N MET A 216 13.63 -26.00 -19.83
CA MET A 216 13.19 -25.62 -18.50
C MET A 216 12.76 -24.15 -18.45
N GLU A 217 13.55 -23.25 -19.04
CA GLU A 217 13.25 -21.82 -19.06
C GLU A 217 12.01 -21.51 -19.90
N GLU A 218 11.86 -22.14 -21.08
CA GLU A 218 10.69 -21.99 -21.94
C GLU A 218 9.41 -22.46 -21.22
N ARG A 219 9.44 -23.62 -20.54
CA ARG A 219 8.31 -24.08 -19.71
C ARG A 219 7.98 -23.11 -18.58
N ARG A 220 8.98 -22.47 -17.96
CA ARG A 220 8.76 -21.44 -16.93
C ARG A 220 8.06 -20.21 -17.51
N ILE A 221 8.49 -19.76 -18.69
CA ILE A 221 7.87 -18.64 -19.42
C ILE A 221 6.41 -18.97 -19.78
N GLU A 222 6.16 -20.18 -20.28
CA GLU A 222 4.79 -20.64 -20.57
C GLU A 222 3.91 -20.67 -19.32
N ARG A 223 4.44 -21.19 -18.21
CA ARG A 223 3.71 -21.26 -16.94
C ARG A 223 3.29 -19.88 -16.44
N ILE A 224 4.15 -18.87 -16.53
CA ILE A 224 3.76 -17.51 -16.10
C ILE A 224 2.73 -16.89 -17.04
N CYS A 225 2.83 -17.15 -18.35
CA CYS A 225 1.83 -16.72 -19.33
C CYS A 225 0.45 -17.33 -19.02
N GLU A 226 0.41 -18.64 -18.72
CA GLU A 226 -0.81 -19.33 -18.31
C GLU A 226 -1.39 -18.76 -17.01
N SER A 227 -0.56 -18.54 -15.98
CA SER A 227 -1.02 -17.98 -14.70
C SER A 227 -1.57 -16.56 -14.83
N MET A 228 -0.97 -15.72 -15.69
CA MET A 228 -1.49 -14.39 -16.00
C MET A 228 -2.83 -14.46 -16.73
N ARG A 229 -2.96 -15.38 -17.69
CA ARG A 229 -4.24 -15.63 -18.39
C ARG A 229 -5.32 -16.11 -17.43
N SER A 230 -5.02 -17.11 -16.59
CA SER A 230 -5.97 -17.66 -15.61
C SER A 230 -6.45 -16.59 -14.61
N SER A 231 -5.57 -15.68 -14.17
CA SER A 231 -5.95 -14.55 -13.31
C SER A 231 -6.98 -13.63 -13.97
N ALA A 232 -6.76 -13.27 -15.24
CA ALA A 232 -7.69 -12.44 -16.00
C ALA A 232 -9.02 -13.18 -16.30
N GLU A 233 -8.95 -14.49 -16.56
CA GLU A 233 -10.14 -15.31 -16.79
C GLU A 233 -10.99 -15.48 -15.53
N ALA A 234 -10.38 -15.59 -14.36
CA ALA A 234 -11.08 -15.61 -13.08
C ALA A 234 -11.88 -14.30 -12.88
N GLU A 235 -11.27 -13.14 -13.12
CA GLU A 235 -11.98 -11.85 -13.07
C GLU A 235 -13.13 -11.79 -14.08
N ARG A 236 -12.88 -12.23 -15.32
CA ARG A 236 -13.88 -12.20 -16.39
C ARG A 236 -15.13 -13.01 -16.04
N LYS A 237 -15.01 -14.08 -15.25
CA LYS A 237 -16.16 -14.88 -14.80
C LYS A 237 -17.05 -14.14 -13.79
N VAL A 238 -16.51 -13.19 -13.04
CA VAL A 238 -17.25 -12.38 -12.07
C VAL A 238 -18.12 -11.32 -12.76
N VAL A 239 -17.67 -10.79 -13.92
CA VAL A 239 -18.33 -9.67 -14.62
C VAL A 239 -19.82 -9.90 -14.92
N PRO A 240 -20.27 -11.05 -15.48
CA PRO A 240 -21.69 -11.27 -15.76
C PRO A 240 -22.56 -11.28 -14.50
N VAL A 241 -22.06 -11.84 -13.39
CA VAL A 241 -22.78 -11.87 -12.11
C VAL A 241 -22.91 -10.46 -11.54
N VAL A 242 -21.83 -9.68 -11.58
CA VAL A 242 -21.85 -8.27 -11.16
C VAL A 242 -22.87 -7.47 -11.96
N SER A 243 -22.89 -7.64 -13.28
CA SER A 243 -23.89 -7.00 -14.14
C SER A 243 -25.31 -7.37 -13.70
N SER A 244 -25.58 -8.67 -13.52
CA SER A 244 -26.90 -9.14 -13.11
C SER A 244 -27.32 -8.59 -11.74
N CYS A 245 -26.39 -8.47 -10.78
CA CYS A 245 -26.68 -7.87 -9.48
C CYS A 245 -27.09 -6.40 -9.62
N LEU A 246 -26.35 -5.64 -10.45
CA LEU A 246 -26.64 -4.23 -10.71
C LEU A 246 -28.01 -4.06 -11.40
N ASP A 247 -28.32 -4.89 -12.39
CA ASP A 247 -29.60 -4.88 -13.08
C ASP A 247 -30.77 -5.11 -12.10
N VAL A 248 -30.65 -6.11 -11.21
CA VAL A 248 -31.67 -6.37 -10.18
C VAL A 248 -31.83 -5.20 -9.20
N MET A 249 -30.75 -4.50 -8.86
CA MET A 249 -30.82 -3.30 -8.00
C MET A 249 -31.55 -2.15 -8.71
N MET A 250 -31.28 -1.96 -10.00
CA MET A 250 -31.95 -0.95 -10.82
C MET A 250 -33.43 -1.26 -10.98
N ASP A 251 -33.78 -2.49 -11.36
CA ASP A 251 -35.17 -2.95 -11.50
C ASP A 251 -35.95 -2.79 -10.19
N ALA A 252 -35.33 -3.11 -9.04
CA ALA A 252 -35.96 -2.94 -7.74
C ALA A 252 -36.23 -1.47 -7.41
N ALA A 253 -35.33 -0.56 -7.79
CA ALA A 253 -35.50 0.87 -7.61
C ALA A 253 -36.59 1.44 -8.55
N GLU A 254 -36.64 0.99 -9.79
CA GLU A 254 -37.68 1.35 -10.77
C GLU A 254 -39.06 0.82 -10.37
N GLY A 255 -39.10 -0.32 -9.65
CA GLY A 255 -40.31 -0.93 -9.12
C GLY A 255 -40.96 -0.21 -7.94
N ILE A 256 -40.40 0.89 -7.43
CA ILE A 256 -40.97 1.66 -6.33
C ILE A 256 -42.27 2.36 -6.78
N GLN A 257 -43.35 2.20 -6.01
CA GLN A 257 -44.69 2.67 -6.33
C GLN A 257 -45.23 3.62 -5.25
N PRO A 258 -44.95 4.93 -5.34
CA PRO A 258 -45.34 5.90 -4.30
C PRO A 258 -46.83 5.93 -3.98
N ARG A 259 -47.70 5.79 -5.01
CA ARG A 259 -49.15 5.79 -4.80
C ARG A 259 -49.61 4.58 -4.00
N MET A 260 -49.11 3.39 -4.35
CA MET A 260 -49.44 2.16 -3.63
C MET A 260 -48.95 2.23 -2.19
N ASP A 261 -47.74 2.74 -1.97
CA ASP A 261 -47.22 2.93 -0.61
C ASP A 261 -48.08 3.89 0.22
N THR A 262 -48.52 5.02 -0.34
CA THR A 262 -49.42 5.94 0.37
C THR A 262 -50.80 5.35 0.61
N GLN A 263 -51.30 4.47 -0.26
CA GLN A 263 -52.54 3.72 -0.04
C GLN A 263 -52.37 2.71 1.11
N GLN A 264 -51.22 2.03 1.18
CA GLN A 264 -50.89 1.12 2.27
C GLN A 264 -50.91 1.83 3.63
N VAL A 265 -50.45 3.09 3.70
CA VAL A 265 -50.57 3.92 4.92
C VAL A 265 -52.03 4.10 5.32
N VAL A 266 -52.93 4.38 4.37
CA VAL A 266 -54.36 4.51 4.66
C VAL A 266 -54.92 3.19 5.18
N GLU A 267 -54.60 2.05 4.57
CA GLU A 267 -55.05 0.74 5.03
C GLU A 267 -54.60 0.43 6.46
N VAL A 268 -53.36 0.80 6.81
CA VAL A 268 -52.78 0.53 8.14
C VAL A 268 -53.33 1.47 9.22
N TYR A 269 -53.57 2.75 8.90
CA TYR A 269 -53.87 3.77 9.90
C TYR A 269 -55.30 4.32 9.85
N LYS A 270 -56.12 3.95 8.85
CA LYS A 270 -57.53 4.37 8.81
C LYS A 270 -58.24 3.88 10.06
N SER A 271 -58.58 4.83 10.92
CA SER A 271 -59.17 4.57 12.23
C SER A 271 -60.64 4.16 12.18
N GLY A 272 -61.28 4.28 11.02
CA GLY A 272 -62.70 4.03 10.83
C GLY A 272 -63.62 5.13 11.36
N PHE A 273 -63.07 6.21 11.94
CA PHE A 273 -63.86 7.35 12.39
C PHE A 273 -64.22 8.27 11.21
N ASP A 274 -65.48 8.67 11.16
CA ASP A 274 -65.91 9.75 10.28
C ASP A 274 -65.48 11.11 10.83
N PRO A 275 -65.22 12.09 9.94
CA PRO A 275 -65.03 13.47 10.36
C PRO A 275 -66.22 13.95 11.22
N PRO A 276 -65.99 14.75 12.27
CA PRO A 276 -67.09 15.29 13.06
C PRO A 276 -68.02 16.12 12.16
N GLY A 277 -69.32 15.81 12.21
CA GLY A 277 -70.34 16.58 11.51
C GLY A 277 -70.59 17.93 12.16
N ASP A 278 -71.51 18.71 11.56
CA ASP A 278 -71.86 20.03 12.04
C ASP A 278 -72.36 19.99 13.50
N VAL A 279 -71.91 20.95 14.30
CA VAL A 279 -72.35 21.07 15.70
C VAL A 279 -73.81 21.51 15.69
N GLU A 280 -74.67 20.68 16.26
CA GLU A 280 -76.09 20.98 16.39
C GLU A 280 -76.30 22.24 17.25
N PHE A 281 -77.25 23.09 16.84
CA PHE A 281 -77.65 24.25 17.62
C PHE A 281 -78.48 23.80 18.83
N ASP A 282 -77.93 23.98 20.03
CA ASP A 282 -78.67 23.78 21.27
C ASP A 282 -79.60 24.98 21.53
N ASP A 283 -80.89 24.82 21.21
CA ASP A 283 -81.90 25.85 21.50
C ASP A 283 -82.29 25.89 23.00
N TYR A 284 -81.52 26.64 23.78
CA TYR A 284 -81.83 26.91 25.19
C TYR A 284 -83.02 27.85 25.39
N SER A 285 -83.59 28.46 24.34
CA SER A 285 -84.78 29.31 24.49
C SER A 285 -86.03 28.50 24.87
N ALA A 286 -86.02 27.18 24.68
CA ALA A 286 -87.08 26.27 25.11
C ALA A 286 -87.19 26.16 26.65
N SER A 287 -86.09 26.33 27.40
CA SER A 287 -86.11 26.41 28.87
C SER A 287 -86.41 27.82 29.38
N MET A 288 -86.03 28.88 28.66
CA MET A 288 -86.42 30.25 28.97
C MET A 288 -87.94 30.47 28.79
N ARG A 289 -88.55 29.83 27.78
CA ARG A 289 -90.01 29.80 27.56
C ARG A 289 -90.79 29.03 28.64
N ARG A 290 -90.10 28.39 29.60
CA ARG A 290 -90.69 27.61 30.69
C ARG A 290 -90.82 28.35 32.03
N SER A 291 -90.77 29.68 32.01
CA SER A 291 -91.15 30.48 33.19
C SER A 291 -92.16 31.55 32.82
N ILE A 292 -93.44 31.17 32.87
CA ILE A 292 -94.53 31.77 33.68
C ILE A 292 -95.61 30.67 33.83
N SER A 293 -95.71 30.11 35.04
CA SER A 293 -96.69 29.13 35.60
C SER A 293 -96.85 27.78 34.89
N GLU A 294 -96.82 26.60 35.53
CA GLU A 294 -97.22 26.19 36.88
C GLU A 294 -96.52 24.87 37.25
N SER A 295 -96.54 24.55 38.55
CA SER A 295 -96.02 23.36 39.22
C SER A 295 -96.33 22.01 38.53
N SER A 296 -95.31 21.21 38.26
CA SER A 296 -95.42 19.75 38.37
C SER A 296 -94.16 19.18 39.02
N TYR A 297 -94.25 18.93 40.32
CA TYR A 297 -93.40 17.98 41.02
C TYR A 297 -93.56 16.62 40.34
N LEU A 298 -92.50 16.09 39.74
CA LEU A 298 -91.96 14.74 39.96
C LEU A 298 -90.91 14.39 38.90
N ASP A 299 -89.91 13.69 39.43
CA ASP A 299 -88.87 12.91 38.75
C ASP A 299 -87.63 13.63 38.21
N ASN A 300 -86.82 14.00 39.19
CA ASN A 300 -85.40 14.25 39.04
C ASN A 300 -84.66 12.89 39.02
N ARG A 301 -84.53 12.24 37.86
CA ARG A 301 -83.72 11.00 37.76
C ARG A 301 -83.22 10.63 36.36
N MET A 302 -82.46 11.52 35.72
CA MET A 302 -81.30 11.08 34.93
C MET A 302 -80.35 12.24 34.69
N GLU A 303 -79.62 12.64 35.73
CA GLU A 303 -78.42 13.45 35.58
C GLU A 303 -77.30 12.55 35.04
N GLY A 304 -77.47 12.10 33.80
CA GLY A 304 -76.41 11.49 33.04
C GLY A 304 -75.38 12.58 32.76
N ARG A 305 -74.26 12.56 33.48
CA ARG A 305 -73.06 13.38 33.21
C ARG A 305 -72.81 13.43 31.70
N ARG A 306 -73.27 14.49 31.03
CA ARG A 306 -72.93 14.76 29.64
C ARG A 306 -71.48 15.22 29.63
N HIS A 307 -70.59 14.24 29.50
CA HIS A 307 -69.19 14.50 29.22
C HIS A 307 -69.12 15.38 27.97
N SER A 308 -68.47 16.54 28.09
CA SER A 308 -67.98 17.31 26.96
C SER A 308 -67.42 16.33 25.93
N ARG A 309 -68.10 16.15 24.78
CA ARG A 309 -67.55 15.35 23.68
C ARG A 309 -66.31 16.09 23.23
N LYS A 310 -65.13 15.59 23.63
CA LYS A 310 -63.85 16.15 23.22
C LYS A 310 -63.83 16.11 21.71
N LEU A 311 -63.63 17.27 21.07
CA LEU A 311 -63.53 17.38 19.60
C LEU A 311 -62.46 16.44 19.02
N TRP A 312 -61.50 16.04 19.86
CA TRP A 312 -60.41 15.13 19.54
C TRP A 312 -60.43 13.89 20.45
N PRO A 313 -60.64 12.68 19.91
CA PRO A 313 -60.50 11.43 20.67
C PRO A 313 -59.06 11.10 21.08
N PHE A 314 -58.06 11.74 20.47
CA PHE A 314 -56.68 11.23 20.43
C PHE A 314 -55.66 11.91 21.35
N ILE A 315 -56.08 12.81 22.24
CA ILE A 315 -55.14 13.40 23.22
C ILE A 315 -54.88 12.38 24.34
N ARG A 316 -54.00 11.41 24.10
CA ARG A 316 -53.29 10.72 25.19
C ARG A 316 -52.34 11.75 25.81
N LYS A 317 -52.72 12.29 26.97
CA LYS A 317 -51.82 13.08 27.81
C LYS A 317 -50.70 12.16 28.31
N ASN A 318 -49.61 12.04 27.55
CA ASN A 318 -48.31 11.71 28.10
C ASN A 318 -47.20 12.24 27.16
N LYS A 319 -46.37 13.12 27.74
CA LYS A 319 -45.05 13.55 27.27
C LYS A 319 -44.98 14.54 26.09
N LEU A 320 -45.76 15.63 26.15
CA LEU A 320 -45.50 16.85 25.35
C LEU A 320 -45.02 18.03 26.23
N LEU A 321 -44.23 17.75 27.27
CA LEU A 321 -43.67 18.79 28.17
C LEU A 321 -42.19 18.55 28.51
N THR A 322 -41.40 18.02 27.58
CA THR A 322 -39.92 18.02 27.67
C THR A 322 -39.23 18.54 26.41
N LEU A 323 -39.94 19.20 25.49
CA LEU A 323 -39.33 19.81 24.29
C LEU A 323 -39.48 21.33 24.20
N LEU A 324 -39.93 22.00 25.26
CA LEU A 324 -40.03 23.47 25.27
C LEU A 324 -39.43 24.06 26.54
N SER A 325 -38.12 23.84 26.72
CA SER A 325 -37.28 24.64 27.64
C SER A 325 -35.82 24.69 27.14
N SER A 326 -35.53 25.53 26.13
CA SER A 326 -34.30 26.35 26.10
C SER A 326 -34.34 27.40 24.97
N PRO A 327 -33.74 28.60 25.15
CA PRO A 327 -34.17 29.82 24.49
C PRO A 327 -33.45 30.10 23.17
N ARG A 328 -34.18 30.52 22.13
CA ARG A 328 -33.60 31.21 20.96
C ARG A 328 -34.43 32.44 20.60
N GLN A 329 -33.69 33.52 20.31
CA GLN A 329 -34.16 34.81 19.80
C GLN A 329 -34.96 34.65 18.49
N PRO A 330 -35.85 35.62 18.15
CA PRO A 330 -36.66 35.59 16.94
C PRO A 330 -35.85 35.93 15.66
N PRO A 331 -36.26 35.44 14.47
CA PRO A 331 -35.61 35.76 13.20
C PRO A 331 -36.00 37.16 12.67
N PRO A 332 -35.17 37.80 11.82
CA PRO A 332 -35.43 39.10 11.19
C PRO A 332 -36.43 39.01 10.01
N PRO A 333 -37.05 40.13 9.59
CA PRO A 333 -38.04 40.18 8.49
C PRO A 333 -37.39 40.01 7.10
N PRO A 334 -38.16 39.58 6.07
CA PRO A 334 -37.66 39.34 4.72
C PRO A 334 -37.38 40.65 3.95
N PRO A 335 -36.41 40.68 3.00
CA PRO A 335 -36.17 41.82 2.14
C PRO A 335 -37.21 41.91 1.02
N THR A 336 -37.85 43.06 0.91
CA THR A 336 -38.77 43.44 -0.17
C THR A 336 -38.01 43.55 -1.49
N SER A 337 -38.40 42.77 -2.50
CA SER A 337 -37.98 43.01 -3.90
C SER A 337 -39.12 43.68 -4.67
N PRO A 338 -38.88 44.74 -5.46
CA PRO A 338 -39.88 45.28 -6.36
C PRO A 338 -39.79 44.62 -7.75
N LEU A 339 -40.95 44.34 -8.36
CA LEU A 339 -41.15 43.97 -9.76
C LEU A 339 -41.89 45.13 -10.49
N PRO A 340 -41.97 45.15 -11.84
CA PRO A 340 -41.57 46.28 -12.66
C PRO A 340 -42.75 47.01 -13.32
N GLY A 341 -42.50 48.22 -13.84
CA GLY A 341 -43.36 48.83 -14.86
C GLY A 341 -43.10 50.32 -15.10
N GLY A 342 -43.02 50.73 -16.38
CA GLY A 342 -43.42 52.08 -16.81
C GLY A 342 -42.38 53.00 -17.47
N VAL A 343 -42.17 52.79 -18.78
CA VAL A 343 -41.76 53.73 -19.87
C VAL A 343 -41.77 55.26 -19.62
N ALA A 344 -40.70 55.97 -20.11
CA ALA A 344 -40.77 57.12 -21.04
C ALA A 344 -39.37 57.69 -21.48
N ASN A 345 -39.17 57.77 -22.82
CA ASN A 345 -38.42 58.69 -23.71
C ASN A 345 -37.46 59.78 -23.12
N SER A 346 -36.33 60.23 -23.70
CA SER A 346 -35.44 59.98 -24.86
C SER A 346 -34.18 60.90 -24.63
N PRO A 347 -33.34 61.29 -25.62
CA PRO A 347 -32.06 60.66 -25.93
C PRO A 347 -30.84 61.59 -25.81
N GLN A 348 -29.63 61.05 -25.62
CA GLN A 348 -28.40 61.68 -26.12
C GLN A 348 -27.25 60.67 -26.29
N SER A 349 -26.52 60.86 -27.39
CA SER A 349 -25.57 59.95 -28.02
C SER A 349 -24.14 60.51 -28.04
N LEU A 350 -23.15 59.60 -28.12
CA LEU A 350 -21.80 59.64 -28.77
C LEU A 350 -20.72 59.04 -27.82
N ALA A 351 -20.11 57.85 -28.02
CA ALA A 351 -19.20 57.30 -29.05
C ALA A 351 -17.73 57.15 -28.48
N PRO A 352 -16.77 56.44 -29.12
CA PRO A 352 -16.32 55.10 -28.69
C PRO A 352 -14.79 54.95 -28.46
N ALA A 353 -14.34 53.85 -27.85
CA ALA A 353 -12.94 53.42 -27.86
C ALA A 353 -12.79 51.94 -28.28
N SER A 354 -11.72 51.71 -29.04
CA SER A 354 -11.40 50.64 -29.98
C SER A 354 -11.15 49.25 -29.39
N ARG A 355 -11.56 48.22 -30.14
CA ARG A 355 -11.16 46.82 -29.99
C ARG A 355 -9.87 46.55 -30.76
N GLU A 356 -8.94 45.81 -30.14
CA GLU A 356 -7.89 45.05 -30.82
C GLU A 356 -8.06 43.53 -30.60
N PRO A 357 -7.48 42.67 -31.48
CA PRO A 357 -8.03 41.35 -31.80
C PRO A 357 -7.44 40.19 -30.98
N ILE A 358 -8.24 39.12 -30.88
CA ILE A 358 -8.11 37.93 -30.03
C ILE A 358 -6.91 37.01 -30.39
N ALA A 359 -6.09 37.35 -31.39
CA ALA A 359 -5.04 36.47 -31.88
C ALA A 359 -3.82 36.31 -30.93
N GLN A 360 -3.62 37.22 -29.98
CA GLN A 360 -2.49 37.13 -29.02
C GLN A 360 -2.80 36.33 -27.74
N ARG A 361 -4.05 35.90 -27.51
CA ARG A 361 -4.41 35.11 -26.32
C ARG A 361 -4.36 33.60 -26.52
N LEU A 362 -4.12 33.13 -27.75
CA LEU A 362 -4.19 31.70 -28.07
C LEU A 362 -2.84 30.97 -28.02
N ASN A 363 -1.70 31.66 -27.93
CA ASN A 363 -0.40 31.00 -27.80
C ASN A 363 -0.08 30.59 -26.35
N ASP A 364 -0.65 31.25 -25.34
CA ASP A 364 -0.41 30.91 -23.92
C ASP A 364 -1.22 29.69 -23.44
N LEU A 365 -2.11 29.15 -24.28
CA LEU A 365 -3.02 28.06 -23.93
C LEU A 365 -2.51 26.67 -24.35
N MET A 366 -1.43 26.58 -25.13
CA MET A 366 -0.90 25.29 -25.63
C MET A 366 0.35 24.78 -24.88
N THR A 367 0.87 25.52 -23.90
CA THR A 367 2.05 25.12 -23.11
C THR A 367 1.75 24.73 -21.67
N SER A 368 0.50 24.81 -21.21
CA SER A 368 0.12 24.42 -19.83
C SER A 368 -0.97 23.35 -19.82
N GLY A 369 -0.53 22.09 -19.77
CA GLY A 369 -1.40 20.92 -19.65
C GLY A 369 -2.05 20.77 -18.28
N SER A 370 -3.37 20.94 -18.25
CA SER A 370 -4.40 20.16 -17.53
C SER A 370 -4.32 19.96 -16.00
N ARG A 371 -5.21 20.67 -15.27
CA ARG A 371 -6.03 20.09 -14.18
C ARG A 371 -7.47 20.62 -14.26
N THR A 372 -8.44 19.71 -14.30
CA THR A 372 -9.85 19.97 -14.65
C THR A 372 -10.70 20.46 -13.46
N ARG A 373 -11.12 21.73 -13.53
CA ARG A 373 -12.45 22.31 -13.26
C ARG A 373 -13.50 21.44 -12.51
N LYS A 374 -13.52 21.47 -11.17
CA LYS A 374 -14.76 21.38 -10.35
C LYS A 374 -14.60 22.06 -8.98
N GLN A 375 -14.47 23.40 -8.95
CA GLN A 375 -14.80 24.20 -7.76
C GLN A 375 -14.90 25.68 -8.15
N CYS A 376 -16.07 26.11 -8.60
CA CYS A 376 -16.36 27.52 -8.79
C CYS A 376 -17.85 27.80 -8.58
N LEU A 377 -18.37 27.46 -7.40
CA LEU A 377 -19.61 28.01 -6.85
C LEU A 377 -19.55 27.94 -5.32
N ARG A 378 -18.84 28.87 -4.69
CA ARG A 378 -19.07 29.38 -3.31
C ARG A 378 -18.05 30.47 -2.98
N SER A 379 -18.23 31.65 -3.58
CA SER A 379 -17.53 32.86 -3.15
C SER A 379 -18.46 34.05 -3.29
N LEU A 380 -19.42 34.13 -2.38
CA LEU A 380 -20.16 35.35 -2.07
C LEU A 380 -20.47 35.36 -0.57
N LYS A 381 -19.44 35.68 0.22
CA LYS A 381 -19.60 36.37 1.51
C LYS A 381 -18.30 37.11 1.85
N ARG A 382 -18.36 38.41 1.57
CA ARG A 382 -17.95 39.57 2.37
C ARG A 382 -16.83 39.31 3.40
N GLY A 383 -15.74 40.06 3.27
CA GLY A 383 -14.55 39.95 4.10
C GLY A 383 -14.78 40.16 5.59
N CYS A 384 -14.02 39.40 6.37
CA CYS A 384 -13.52 39.75 7.69
C CYS A 384 -12.08 39.24 7.79
N SER A 385 -11.17 40.18 8.00
CA SER A 385 -9.79 40.00 8.46
C SER A 385 -9.78 39.62 9.94
N GLY A 386 -9.05 38.56 10.31
CA GLY A 386 -8.77 38.17 11.71
C GLY A 386 -8.65 36.65 11.90
N PRO A 387 -7.78 36.15 12.80
CA PRO A 387 -7.53 34.73 12.98
C PRO A 387 -8.84 34.07 13.46
N ALA A 388 -9.27 33.01 12.77
CA ALA A 388 -10.45 32.27 13.16
C ALA A 388 -10.22 31.64 14.53
N ASP A 389 -10.73 32.33 15.54
CA ASP A 389 -10.63 31.95 16.93
C ASP A 389 -11.42 30.64 17.11
N CYS A 390 -10.71 29.53 17.23
CA CYS A 390 -11.28 28.20 17.47
C CYS A 390 -11.81 28.06 18.91
N SER A 391 -12.06 29.20 19.58
CA SER A 391 -12.47 29.39 20.97
C SER A 391 -13.82 28.78 21.34
N HIS A 392 -14.56 28.24 20.38
CA HIS A 392 -15.84 27.56 20.57
C HIS A 392 -15.78 26.03 20.50
N LEU A 393 -14.63 25.45 20.13
CA LEU A 393 -14.49 23.98 20.00
C LEU A 393 -13.96 23.36 21.30
N PRO A 394 -14.32 22.09 21.62
CA PRO A 394 -13.71 21.35 22.72
C PRO A 394 -12.18 21.27 22.59
N PRO A 395 -11.41 21.21 23.70
CA PRO A 395 -9.94 21.24 23.68
C PRO A 395 -9.31 20.19 22.75
N GLU A 396 -9.85 18.97 22.72
CA GLU A 396 -9.37 17.89 21.83
C GLU A 396 -9.60 18.18 20.35
N GLN A 397 -10.73 18.80 20.00
CA GLN A 397 -10.99 19.19 18.62
C GLN A 397 -10.11 20.36 18.17
N ARG A 398 -9.73 21.27 19.09
CA ARG A 398 -8.74 22.31 18.80
C ARG A 398 -7.36 21.71 18.59
N ARG A 399 -6.92 20.80 19.47
CA ARG A 399 -5.67 20.07 19.32
C ARG A 399 -5.63 19.32 17.99
N LYS A 400 -6.69 18.58 17.64
CA LYS A 400 -6.77 17.85 16.37
C LYS A 400 -6.71 18.78 15.15
N LYS A 401 -7.38 19.94 15.17
CA LYS A 401 -7.31 20.92 14.07
C LYS A 401 -5.97 21.62 13.97
N LEU A 402 -5.35 21.98 15.09
CA LEU A 402 -4.01 22.57 15.13
C LEU A 402 -2.97 21.56 14.62
N GLN A 403 -3.06 20.30 15.06
CA GLN A 403 -2.20 19.22 14.58
C GLN A 403 -2.37 18.96 13.08
N THR A 404 -3.61 18.96 12.58
CA THR A 404 -3.87 18.83 11.13
C THR A 404 -3.23 19.99 10.35
N ARG A 405 -3.27 21.21 10.91
CA ARG A 405 -2.64 22.39 10.28
C ARG A 405 -1.12 22.29 10.29
N ILE A 406 -0.52 21.86 11.40
CA ILE A 406 0.92 21.60 11.51
C ILE A 406 1.36 20.55 10.48
N ASN A 407 0.62 19.44 10.37
CA ASN A 407 0.92 18.38 9.39
C ASN A 407 0.86 18.89 7.94
N ASN A 408 -0.15 19.72 7.62
CA ASN A 408 -0.26 20.31 6.28
C ASN A 408 0.90 21.27 5.97
N ILE A 409 1.32 22.10 6.94
CA ILE A 409 2.46 23.01 6.79
C ILE A 409 3.76 22.20 6.60
N ASN A 410 3.97 21.14 7.39
CA ASN A 410 5.14 20.26 7.25
C ASN A 410 5.19 19.59 5.86
N GLN A 411 4.05 19.15 5.32
CA GLN A 411 4.00 18.59 3.96
C GLN A 411 4.32 19.62 2.88
N GLU A 412 3.93 20.87 3.07
CA GLU A 412 4.24 21.95 2.14
C GLU A 412 5.73 22.32 2.19
N ILE A 413 6.31 22.40 3.40
CA ILE A 413 7.76 22.62 3.60
C ILE A 413 8.56 21.52 2.90
N GLN A 414 8.14 20.26 3.02
CA GLN A 414 8.81 19.14 2.36
C GLN A 414 8.77 19.25 0.83
N ARG A 415 7.61 19.62 0.26
CA ARG A 415 7.47 19.84 -1.19
C ARG A 415 8.34 20.99 -1.70
N GLU A 416 8.42 22.09 -0.96
CA GLU A 416 9.27 23.23 -1.31
C GLU A 416 10.77 22.89 -1.19
N ARG A 417 11.16 22.03 -0.23
CA ARG A 417 12.55 21.52 -0.11
C ARG A 417 12.92 20.67 -1.32
N GLU A 418 12.05 19.75 -1.74
CA GLU A 418 12.27 18.92 -2.93
C GLU A 418 12.36 19.77 -4.21
N GLN A 419 11.51 20.79 -4.34
CA GLN A 419 11.56 21.73 -5.45
C GLN A 419 12.87 22.52 -5.48
N ARG A 420 13.35 22.99 -4.32
CA ARG A 420 14.66 23.66 -4.20
C ARG A 420 15.79 22.73 -4.64
N ASP A 421 15.80 21.51 -4.14
CA ASP A 421 16.89 20.55 -4.40
C ASP A 421 16.93 20.13 -5.88
N ALA A 422 15.76 20.03 -6.53
CA ALA A 422 15.67 19.83 -7.96
C ALA A 422 16.23 21.03 -8.76
N LEU A 423 15.92 22.26 -8.35
CA LEU A 423 16.45 23.47 -8.98
C LEU A 423 17.96 23.61 -8.79
N LEU A 424 18.51 23.23 -7.63
CA LEU A 424 19.95 23.22 -7.39
C LEU A 424 20.67 22.21 -8.31
N LYS A 425 20.11 21.01 -8.49
CA LYS A 425 20.64 20.04 -9.45
C LYS A 425 20.56 20.53 -10.89
N MET A 426 19.47 21.19 -11.27
CA MET A 426 19.35 21.80 -12.60
C MET A 426 20.38 22.90 -12.82
N ARG A 427 20.64 23.73 -11.79
CA ARG A 427 21.68 24.76 -11.84
C ARG A 427 23.06 24.15 -12.02
N GLU A 428 23.39 23.08 -11.29
CA GLU A 428 24.65 22.36 -11.45
C GLU A 428 24.84 21.83 -12.88
N VAL A 429 23.78 21.29 -13.49
CA VAL A 429 23.81 20.83 -14.89
C VAL A 429 24.05 21.98 -15.86
N TYR A 430 23.47 23.16 -15.63
CA TYR A 430 23.68 24.35 -16.46
C TYR A 430 25.07 24.98 -16.28
N GLU A 431 25.63 24.94 -15.07
CA GLU A 431 27.02 25.36 -14.80
C GLU A 431 28.03 24.45 -15.49
N GLN A 432 27.79 23.12 -15.48
CA GLN A 432 28.68 22.15 -16.11
C GLN A 432 28.55 22.10 -17.64
N ASN A 433 27.38 22.44 -18.18
CA ASN A 433 27.11 22.41 -19.62
C ASN A 433 26.38 23.68 -20.10
N PRO A 434 27.11 24.77 -20.42
CA PRO A 434 26.51 26.07 -20.81
C PRO A 434 25.62 26.03 -22.06
N GLN A 435 25.71 24.96 -22.86
CA GLN A 435 24.86 24.72 -24.03
C GLN A 435 23.43 24.23 -23.68
N MET A 436 23.21 23.73 -22.45
CA MET A 436 21.93 23.17 -22.01
C MET A 436 21.02 24.17 -21.31
N GLY A 437 21.54 25.35 -20.96
CA GLY A 437 20.80 26.43 -20.32
C GLY A 437 21.71 27.40 -19.58
N ASP A 438 21.15 28.54 -19.21
CA ASP A 438 21.83 29.55 -18.40
C ASP A 438 21.55 29.30 -16.91
N ALA A 439 22.60 29.08 -16.12
CA ALA A 439 22.48 28.84 -14.68
C ALA A 439 21.85 30.03 -13.94
N ASP A 440 22.16 31.26 -14.36
CA ASP A 440 21.66 32.49 -13.74
C ASP A 440 20.13 32.67 -13.95
N SER A 441 19.57 32.02 -14.97
CA SER A 441 18.13 32.04 -15.23
C SER A 441 17.29 31.31 -14.17
N LEU A 442 17.91 30.43 -13.36
CA LEU A 442 17.25 29.68 -12.29
C LEU A 442 17.24 30.43 -10.95
N GLU A 443 18.09 31.46 -10.79
CA GLU A 443 18.23 32.25 -9.58
C GLU A 443 16.92 32.90 -9.08
N PRO A 444 16.07 33.55 -9.92
CA PRO A 444 14.80 34.11 -9.43
C PRO A 444 13.85 33.05 -8.90
N ARG A 445 13.90 31.82 -9.44
CA ARG A 445 13.06 30.71 -9.00
C ARG A 445 13.55 30.10 -7.69
N LEU A 446 14.87 30.04 -7.50
CA LEU A 446 15.51 29.65 -6.24
C LEU A 446 15.17 30.61 -5.11
N GLU A 447 15.23 31.92 -5.36
CA GLU A 447 14.89 32.93 -4.35
C GLU A 447 13.39 32.94 -4.01
N GLU A 448 12.50 32.65 -4.97
CA GLU A 448 11.07 32.48 -4.74
C GLU A 448 10.78 31.30 -3.80
N VAL A 449 11.39 30.13 -4.06
CA VAL A 449 11.25 28.92 -3.21
C VAL A 449 11.81 29.15 -1.81
N LYS A 450 12.95 29.82 -1.70
CA LYS A 450 13.56 30.19 -0.41
C LYS A 450 12.65 31.11 0.41
N GLN A 451 12.03 32.12 -0.20
CA GLN A 451 11.06 32.98 0.49
C GLN A 451 9.76 32.24 0.84
N SER A 452 9.36 31.24 0.06
CA SER A 452 8.21 30.37 0.36
C SER A 452 8.49 29.50 1.59
N LEU A 453 9.67 28.85 1.63
CA LEU A 453 10.13 28.05 2.77
C LEU A 453 10.18 28.88 4.06
N GLN A 454 10.77 30.07 4.01
CA GLN A 454 10.87 30.93 5.19
C GLN A 454 9.47 31.30 5.73
N ARG A 455 8.52 31.63 4.86
CA ARG A 455 7.14 31.95 5.27
C ARG A 455 6.43 30.76 5.92
N GLN A 456 6.65 29.55 5.40
CA GLN A 456 6.03 28.34 5.95
C GLN A 456 6.68 27.90 7.25
N GLU A 457 7.99 28.04 7.40
CA GLU A 457 8.70 27.78 8.66
C GLU A 457 8.26 28.76 9.76
N GLU A 458 8.08 30.05 9.43
CA GLU A 458 7.51 31.03 10.37
C GLU A 458 6.06 30.73 10.77
N GLU A 459 5.23 30.24 9.83
CA GLU A 459 3.87 29.80 10.13
C GLU A 459 3.87 28.54 11.00
N LEU A 460 4.79 27.61 10.77
CA LEU A 460 4.97 26.40 11.57
C LEU A 460 5.34 26.75 13.02
N THR A 461 6.34 27.61 13.22
CA THR A 461 6.76 28.06 14.56
C THR A 461 5.60 28.74 15.30
N ARG A 462 4.79 29.54 14.60
CA ARG A 462 3.62 30.20 15.20
C ARG A 462 2.54 29.22 15.66
N ASN A 463 2.36 28.09 14.97
CA ASN A 463 1.35 27.08 15.32
C ASN A 463 1.85 26.06 16.37
N GLN A 464 3.15 26.01 16.66
CA GLN A 464 3.73 25.11 17.68
C GLN A 464 3.79 25.72 19.10
N VAL A 465 3.62 27.04 19.26
CA VAL A 465 3.66 27.70 20.58
C VAL A 465 2.24 27.99 21.08
N PRO A 466 1.79 27.42 22.23
CA PRO A 466 0.53 27.81 22.86
C PRO A 466 0.61 29.22 23.46
N PRO A 467 -0.45 30.06 23.35
CA PRO A 467 -0.51 31.30 24.12
C PRO A 467 -0.95 30.99 25.56
N ASP A 468 -0.19 31.53 26.52
CA ASP A 468 -0.35 31.53 27.97
C ASP A 468 -0.07 30.24 28.76
N GLY A 469 0.95 30.35 29.63
CA GLY A 469 1.32 29.37 30.64
C GLY A 469 0.61 29.61 31.98
N SER A 470 0.48 28.54 32.78
CA SER A 470 0.25 28.59 34.23
C SER A 470 0.04 27.17 34.82
N TYR A 471 0.95 26.79 35.73
CA TYR A 471 0.78 25.94 36.93
C TYR A 471 0.88 24.38 36.89
N THR A 472 2.07 23.92 37.32
CA THR A 472 2.43 23.01 38.46
C THR A 472 1.84 21.59 38.66
N GLU A 473 2.78 20.64 38.69
CA GLU A 473 3.06 19.55 39.67
C GLU A 473 2.05 18.43 40.05
N ASP A 474 2.62 17.22 40.00
CA ASP A 474 2.59 16.08 40.94
C ASP A 474 1.52 14.97 40.96
N HIS A 475 2.01 13.80 40.53
CA HIS A 475 2.03 12.48 41.18
C HIS A 475 0.76 11.81 41.76
N SER A 476 0.58 10.58 41.25
CA SER A 476 0.48 9.30 41.99
C SER A 476 -0.89 8.64 42.22
N ALA A 477 -0.83 7.31 42.05
CA ALA A 477 -1.60 6.23 42.66
C ALA A 477 -2.77 5.56 41.91
N GLU A 478 -2.52 4.26 41.67
CA GLU A 478 -3.46 3.13 41.78
C GLU A 478 -4.28 2.67 40.56
N LEU A 479 -3.67 1.71 39.88
CA LEU A 479 -4.26 0.46 39.38
C LEU A 479 -5.31 -0.14 40.34
N GLN A 480 -6.48 -0.52 39.80
CA GLN A 480 -7.00 -1.85 40.10
C GLN A 480 -7.88 -2.41 38.97
N PHE A 481 -7.48 -3.62 38.61
CA PHE A 481 -7.91 -4.46 37.50
C PHE A 481 -9.17 -5.27 37.86
N LYS A 482 -10.14 -5.35 36.94
CA LYS A 482 -10.82 -6.62 36.60
C LYS A 482 -11.68 -6.51 35.33
N SER A 483 -11.35 -7.43 34.41
CA SER A 483 -12.09 -7.89 33.22
C SER A 483 -13.62 -8.05 33.47
N ARG A 484 -14.52 -8.03 32.47
CA ARG A 484 -14.49 -8.76 31.19
C ARG A 484 -15.69 -8.35 30.29
N SER A 485 -15.47 -8.48 28.97
CA SER A 485 -16.36 -8.78 27.82
C SER A 485 -17.16 -7.69 27.07
N SER A 486 -16.81 -7.62 25.76
CA SER A 486 -17.64 -7.43 24.53
C SER A 486 -18.08 -5.98 24.22
N GLU A 487 -17.82 -5.36 23.07
CA GLU A 487 -17.71 -5.82 21.67
C GLU A 487 -17.14 -4.67 20.79
N PHE A 488 -16.27 -5.01 19.84
CA PHE A 488 -16.15 -4.48 18.45
C PHE A 488 -16.10 -2.96 18.16
N ASP A 489 -14.91 -2.45 17.82
CA ASP A 489 -14.57 -1.62 16.63
C ASP A 489 -13.04 -1.40 16.69
N ASP A 490 -12.26 -2.07 15.85
CA ASP A 490 -11.71 -1.54 14.59
C ASP A 490 -10.65 -0.47 14.85
N ASP A 491 -9.38 -0.88 14.96
CA ASP A 491 -8.24 -0.07 14.51
C ASP A 491 -7.04 -0.97 14.18
N PHE A 492 -6.61 -0.79 12.95
CA PHE A 492 -5.46 -1.36 12.26
C PHE A 492 -4.18 -0.78 12.89
N GLU A 493 -3.32 -1.68 13.39
CA GLU A 493 -1.87 -1.51 13.62
C GLU A 493 -1.34 -0.07 13.83
N ASP A 494 -1.51 0.47 15.04
CA ASP A 494 -0.38 1.15 15.67
C ASP A 494 0.60 0.04 16.07
N GLU A 495 1.76 -0.05 15.42
CA GLU A 495 2.85 -0.90 15.90
C GLU A 495 3.18 -0.47 17.33
N GLU A 496 2.72 -1.24 18.31
CA GLU A 496 3.05 -1.02 19.71
C GLU A 496 4.58 -1.14 19.82
N PRO A 497 5.29 -0.07 20.22
CA PRO A 497 6.74 -0.04 20.12
C PRO A 497 7.33 -1.13 21.02
N LEU A 498 8.17 -2.00 20.44
CA LEU A 498 8.69 -3.22 21.09
C LEU A 498 9.09 -2.95 22.55
N PRO A 499 8.72 -3.82 23.50
CA PRO A 499 9.03 -3.61 24.91
C PRO A 499 10.54 -3.57 25.12
N SER A 500 11.01 -2.67 25.97
CA SER A 500 12.43 -2.63 26.34
C SER A 500 12.80 -3.89 27.13
N ILE A 501 13.87 -4.55 26.73
CA ILE A 501 14.43 -5.74 27.38
C ILE A 501 15.46 -5.40 28.49
N GLY A 502 15.80 -4.13 28.62
CA GLY A 502 16.68 -3.62 29.67
C GLY A 502 17.00 -2.13 29.50
N THR A 503 18.03 -1.67 30.19
CA THR A 503 18.59 -0.32 30.04
C THR A 503 20.07 -0.38 29.71
N CYS A 504 20.62 0.67 29.10
CA CYS A 504 22.05 0.80 28.90
C CYS A 504 22.54 2.21 29.22
N LYS A 505 23.80 2.30 29.61
CA LYS A 505 24.51 3.58 29.79
C LYS A 505 25.57 3.73 28.73
N SER A 506 25.61 4.84 28.01
CA SER A 506 26.69 5.14 27.08
C SER A 506 28.01 5.34 27.83
N LEU A 507 29.07 4.74 27.28
CA LEU A 507 30.43 4.84 27.77
C LEU A 507 31.24 5.89 27.02
N TYR A 508 30.87 6.16 25.76
CA TYR A 508 31.54 7.10 24.86
C TYR A 508 30.50 7.83 24.01
N PRO A 509 30.80 9.06 23.54
CA PRO A 509 29.94 9.75 22.59
C PRO A 509 29.98 9.06 21.22
N PHE A 510 28.85 9.06 20.50
CA PHE A 510 28.73 8.51 19.16
C PHE A 510 27.85 9.42 18.32
N GLN A 511 28.28 9.75 17.09
CA GLN A 511 27.49 10.56 16.18
C GLN A 511 26.94 9.66 15.07
N GLY A 512 25.63 9.47 15.04
CA GLY A 512 24.96 8.69 14.02
C GLY A 512 25.11 9.36 12.65
N GLN A 513 25.65 8.63 11.68
CA GLN A 513 25.92 9.14 10.32
C GLN A 513 24.86 8.71 9.31
N ASN A 514 24.10 7.65 9.60
CA ASN A 514 23.16 7.02 8.67
C ASN A 514 21.75 6.94 9.27
N GLU A 515 20.74 6.92 8.40
CA GLU A 515 19.35 6.67 8.76
C GLU A 515 19.23 5.31 9.47
N GLY A 516 18.69 5.32 10.70
CA GLY A 516 18.63 4.15 11.59
C GLY A 516 19.69 4.10 12.69
N THR A 517 20.65 5.03 12.76
CA THR A 517 21.62 5.13 13.87
C THR A 517 21.26 6.23 14.87
N LEU A 518 21.42 5.98 16.17
CA LEU A 518 21.11 6.95 17.23
C LEU A 518 22.39 7.60 17.76
N SER A 519 22.44 8.93 17.85
CA SER A 519 23.60 9.62 18.43
C SER A 519 23.61 9.52 19.96
N LEU A 520 24.77 9.23 20.55
CA LEU A 520 24.99 9.09 21.99
C LEU A 520 25.79 10.27 22.56
N VAL A 521 25.41 10.71 23.75
CA VAL A 521 26.23 11.55 24.64
C VAL A 521 26.85 10.66 25.71
N GLU A 522 28.10 10.88 26.11
CA GLU A 522 28.74 10.09 27.18
C GLU A 522 27.95 10.16 28.51
N GLY A 523 27.68 9.00 29.12
CA GLY A 523 26.97 8.89 30.38
C GLY A 523 25.43 8.89 30.29
N GLU A 524 24.88 9.02 29.08
CA GLU A 524 23.46 8.96 28.76
C GLU A 524 22.84 7.58 29.06
N LEU A 525 21.59 7.55 29.54
CA LEU A 525 20.82 6.34 29.84
C LEU A 525 19.72 6.15 28.81
N LEU A 526 19.62 4.93 28.25
CA LEU A 526 18.68 4.57 27.19
C LEU A 526 18.05 3.21 27.48
N SER A 527 16.89 2.93 26.89
CA SER A 527 16.24 1.61 26.95
C SER A 527 16.79 0.71 25.84
N VAL A 528 17.14 -0.53 26.16
CA VAL A 528 17.54 -1.53 25.17
C VAL A 528 16.29 -2.20 24.63
N VAL A 529 16.13 -2.21 23.31
CA VAL A 529 15.00 -2.83 22.60
C VAL A 529 15.42 -4.18 22.03
N GLU A 530 16.64 -4.28 21.50
CA GLU A 530 17.21 -5.52 20.96
C GLU A 530 18.69 -5.64 21.30
N GLU A 531 19.10 -6.83 21.74
CA GLU A 531 20.50 -7.17 22.03
C GLU A 531 21.30 -7.43 20.75
N ASP A 532 22.61 -7.21 20.84
CA ASP A 532 23.57 -7.57 19.80
C ASP A 532 23.60 -9.10 19.59
N LYS A 533 23.32 -9.54 18.37
CA LYS A 533 23.32 -10.96 17.97
C LYS A 533 24.66 -11.42 17.38
N GLY A 534 25.71 -10.62 17.52
CA GLY A 534 27.07 -10.86 17.03
C GLY A 534 27.47 -9.97 15.84
N ASP A 535 26.68 -8.95 15.51
CA ASP A 535 26.94 -7.97 14.46
C ASP A 535 27.56 -6.67 15.00
N GLY A 536 27.63 -6.52 16.32
CA GLY A 536 28.27 -5.39 17.00
C GLY A 536 27.37 -4.18 17.19
N TRP A 537 26.07 -4.31 16.93
CA TRP A 537 25.09 -3.22 17.04
C TRP A 537 23.97 -3.58 18.02
N THR A 538 23.55 -2.61 18.82
CA THR A 538 22.45 -2.76 19.77
C THR A 538 21.38 -1.72 19.47
N ARG A 539 20.11 -2.15 19.43
CA ARG A 539 18.98 -1.27 19.17
C ARG A 539 18.50 -0.66 20.48
N VAL A 540 18.53 0.67 20.56
CA VAL A 540 18.25 1.43 21.77
C VAL A 540 17.21 2.51 21.51
N ARG A 541 16.43 2.85 22.54
CA ARG A 541 15.36 3.84 22.50
C ARG A 541 15.59 4.92 23.55
N ARG A 542 15.52 6.19 23.14
CA ARG A 542 15.59 7.36 24.03
C ARG A 542 14.19 7.76 24.52
N ASN A 543 13.20 7.76 23.64
CA ASN A 543 11.80 8.07 23.93
C ASN A 543 10.89 7.36 22.90
N LEU A 544 9.57 7.58 22.94
CA LEU A 544 8.60 6.93 22.04
C LEU A 544 8.82 7.22 20.54
N GLU A 545 9.59 8.25 20.19
CA GLU A 545 9.79 8.71 18.80
C GLU A 545 11.25 8.54 18.32
N GLU A 546 12.22 8.35 19.23
CA GLU A 546 13.65 8.24 18.93
C GLU A 546 14.19 6.85 19.31
N GLU A 547 14.37 6.01 18.30
CA GLU A 547 14.94 4.68 18.38
C GLU A 547 15.95 4.45 17.25
N GLY A 548 17.05 3.77 17.54
CA GLY A 548 18.06 3.47 16.52
C GLY A 548 19.17 2.57 17.03
N TYR A 549 20.10 2.23 16.14
CA TYR A 549 21.23 1.37 16.44
C TYR A 549 22.44 2.17 16.93
N VAL A 550 23.14 1.61 17.92
CA VAL A 550 24.40 2.12 18.45
C VAL A 550 25.44 1.00 18.53
N PRO A 551 26.74 1.29 18.41
CA PRO A 551 27.77 0.28 18.57
C PRO A 551 27.71 -0.32 19.98
N THR A 552 27.65 -1.65 20.08
CA THR A 552 27.52 -2.34 21.37
C THR A 552 28.71 -2.07 22.29
N SER A 553 29.89 -1.87 21.72
CA SER A 553 31.11 -1.50 22.45
C SER A 553 31.08 -0.09 23.06
N TYR A 554 30.12 0.76 22.69
CA TYR A 554 29.99 2.14 23.15
C TYR A 554 28.99 2.28 24.31
N ILE A 555 28.35 1.19 24.72
CA ILE A 555 27.34 1.18 25.77
C ILE A 555 27.62 0.05 26.78
N LYS A 556 27.13 0.23 28.00
CA LYS A 556 27.09 -0.80 29.04
C LYS A 556 25.63 -1.19 29.28
N VAL A 557 25.29 -2.43 28.95
CA VAL A 557 23.92 -2.96 29.00
C VAL A 557 23.60 -3.59 30.37
N PHE A 558 22.38 -3.36 30.85
CA PHE A 558 21.79 -3.90 32.08
C PHE A 558 20.41 -4.50 31.72
N LEU A 559 20.35 -5.81 31.58
CA LEU A 559 19.13 -6.52 31.17
C LEU A 559 18.26 -6.87 32.39
N ASP A 560 16.95 -6.80 32.21
CA ASP A 560 16.02 -7.18 33.26
C ASP A 560 15.88 -8.71 33.33
N SER A 561 16.15 -9.28 34.51
CA SER A 561 16.25 -10.73 34.72
C SER A 561 14.92 -11.51 34.56
N SER A 562 13.83 -10.86 34.14
CA SER A 562 12.53 -11.50 33.89
C SER A 562 12.16 -11.64 32.40
N ALA A 563 12.95 -11.11 31.46
CA ALA A 563 12.66 -11.12 30.02
C ALA A 563 13.19 -12.37 29.25
N LYS A 564 13.30 -13.53 29.91
CA LYS A 564 13.59 -14.80 29.22
C LYS A 564 12.29 -15.47 28.79
N GLY A 565 11.72 -15.03 27.67
CA GLY A 565 10.51 -15.65 27.14
C GLY A 565 9.86 -14.92 25.98
N ALA A 566 10.61 -14.53 24.94
CA ALA A 566 10.02 -14.16 23.66
C ALA A 566 10.66 -15.02 22.56
N MET A 567 9.79 -15.78 21.91
CA MET A 567 10.06 -16.82 20.92
C MET A 567 10.92 -16.33 19.75
N THR A 568 11.86 -17.19 19.36
CA THR A 568 12.48 -17.21 18.04
C THR A 568 11.38 -17.46 17.00
N TYR A 569 11.18 -16.54 16.07
CA TYR A 569 10.49 -16.82 14.80
C TYR A 569 11.52 -16.73 13.67
N ILE A 570 11.60 -17.83 12.91
CA ILE A 570 12.32 -17.98 11.64
C ILE A 570 11.46 -17.37 10.53
#